data_AF-A0A938VV74-F1
#
_entry.id   AF-A0A938VV74-F1
#
_cell.length_a   1.000
_cell.length_b   1.000
_cell.length_c   1.000
_cell.angle_alpha   90.00
_cell.angle_beta   90.00
_cell.angle_gamma   90.00
#
_symmetry.space_group_name_H-M   'P 1'
#
loop_
_entity.id
_entity.type
_entity.pdbx_description
1 polymer ?
#
loop_
_entity_poly.entity_id
_entity_poly.type
_entity_poly.pdbx_seq_one_letter_code
_entity_poly.pdbx_strand_id
1 'polypeptide(L)'
;MSTSITHAHATTPLTKIILLALVWLPILGIVSATIFLWNRWVSWVDLGLFFFMYTACAFGITLGFHRMLTHKAFQAQPWLKSILLVFGSMAMQGPALHWAATHTQHHANSDDEDDPHTPLKSLWHAHVGWILNDFKPDIQKYAGAML
;
A
#
# COMPACT_ATOMS: atom_id res chain seq x y z
N MET A 1 7.91 -19.67 31.07
CA MET A 1 8.39 -18.27 31.17
C MET A 1 8.13 -17.62 29.82
N SER A 2 7.20 -16.66 29.81
CA SER A 2 6.73 -15.77 28.72
C SER A 2 6.39 -16.37 27.34
N THR A 3 5.12 -16.26 26.93
CA THR A 3 4.79 -15.50 25.72
C THR A 3 3.41 -14.87 25.85
N SER A 4 3.45 -13.54 25.89
CA SER A 4 2.38 -12.56 25.74
C SER A 4 1.18 -13.04 24.90
N ILE A 5 -0.01 -12.92 25.48
CA ILE A 5 -1.26 -12.82 24.73
C ILE A 5 -1.15 -11.52 23.91
N THR A 6 -0.81 -11.64 22.63
CA THR A 6 -1.03 -10.56 21.67
C THR A 6 -2.53 -10.43 21.50
N HIS A 7 -3.15 -9.53 22.23
CA HIS A 7 -4.50 -9.09 21.91
C HIS A 7 -4.45 -8.50 20.49
N ALA A 8 -4.89 -9.26 19.50
CA ALA A 8 -5.18 -8.72 18.19
C ALA A 8 -6.26 -7.65 18.39
N HIS A 9 -5.86 -6.38 18.37
CA HIS A 9 -6.80 -5.28 18.39
C HIS A 9 -7.63 -5.37 17.11
N ALA A 10 -8.87 -5.83 17.23
CA ALA A 10 -9.79 -5.82 16.11
C ALA A 10 -9.97 -4.36 15.62
N THR A 11 -9.86 -4.16 14.31
CA THR A 11 -10.18 -2.95 13.57
C THR A 11 -11.54 -2.45 14.00
N THR A 12 -11.51 -1.41 14.83
CA THR A 12 -12.72 -0.79 15.34
C THR A 12 -13.49 -0.12 14.20
N PRO A 13 -14.81 0.07 14.33
CA PRO A 13 -15.59 0.85 13.35
C PRO A 13 -14.97 2.23 13.08
N LEU A 14 -14.42 2.86 14.12
CA LEU A 14 -13.70 4.13 14.00
C LEU A 14 -12.45 4.01 13.13
N THR A 15 -11.65 2.97 13.32
CA THR A 15 -10.47 2.69 12.48
C THR A 15 -10.85 2.56 11.01
N LYS A 16 -11.93 1.84 10.70
CA LYS A 16 -12.40 1.68 9.31
C LYS A 16 -12.85 3.00 8.70
N ILE A 17 -13.55 3.84 9.46
CA ILE A 17 -13.95 5.18 9.03
C ILE A 17 -12.70 6.04 8.74
N ILE A 18 -11.69 6.00 9.62
CA ILE A 18 -10.44 6.73 9.43
C ILE A 18 -9.73 6.26 8.15
N LEU A 19 -9.59 4.95 7.94
CA LEU A 19 -8.95 4.39 6.74
C LEU A 19 -9.68 4.81 5.46
N LEU A 20 -11.01 4.74 5.45
CA LEU A 20 -11.82 5.20 4.32
C LEU A 20 -11.68 6.71 4.09
N ALA A 21 -11.66 7.51 5.16
CA ALA A 21 -11.45 8.94 5.05
C ALA A 21 -10.06 9.28 4.49
N LEU A 22 -9.01 8.57 4.91
CA LEU A 22 -7.65 8.74 4.39
C LEU A 22 -7.55 8.47 2.88
N VAL A 23 -8.40 7.61 2.34
CA VAL A 23 -8.46 7.33 0.89
C VAL A 23 -9.31 8.38 0.16
N TRP A 24 -10.55 8.62 0.62
CA TRP A 24 -11.51 9.41 -0.14
C TRP A 24 -11.37 10.92 0.03
N LEU A 25 -10.99 11.40 1.23
CA LEU A 25 -10.91 12.83 1.51
C LEU A 25 -9.84 13.54 0.65
N PRO A 26 -8.63 13.01 0.44
CA PRO A 26 -7.67 13.63 -0.47
C PRO A 26 -8.16 13.68 -1.92
N ILE A 27 -8.84 12.64 -2.40
CA ILE A 27 -9.39 12.60 -3.77
C ILE A 27 -10.44 13.70 -3.95
N LEU A 28 -11.41 13.76 -3.03
CA LEU A 28 -12.45 14.79 -3.04
C LEU A 28 -11.85 16.19 -2.89
N GLY A 29 -10.82 16.34 -2.05
CA GLY A 29 -10.08 17.58 -1.86
C GLY A 29 -9.40 18.07 -3.14
N ILE A 30 -8.68 17.19 -3.84
CA ILE A 30 -8.01 17.52 -5.11
C ILE A 30 -9.04 17.92 -6.17
N VAL A 31 -10.12 17.15 -6.33
CA VAL A 31 -11.19 17.46 -7.30
C VAL A 31 -11.83 18.80 -6.99
N SER A 32 -12.23 19.02 -5.73
CA SER A 32 -12.89 20.26 -5.31
C SER A 32 -11.96 21.47 -5.44
N ALA A 33 -10.70 21.35 -5.01
CA ALA A 33 -9.71 22.43 -5.12
C ALA A 33 -9.45 22.79 -6.58
N THR A 34 -9.36 21.79 -7.47
CA THR A 34 -9.15 22.02 -8.90
C THR A 34 -10.33 22.75 -9.53
N ILE A 35 -11.57 22.43 -9.14
CA ILE A 35 -12.78 23.09 -9.68
C ILE A 35 -12.92 24.52 -9.15
N PHE A 36 -12.79 24.72 -7.84
CA PHE A 36 -13.15 25.99 -7.20
C PHE A 36 -11.99 26.98 -7.04
N LEU A 37 -10.75 26.53 -7.08
CA LEU A 37 -9.55 27.35 -6.82
C LEU A 37 -8.62 27.46 -8.03
N TRP A 38 -9.10 27.04 -9.21
CA TRP A 38 -8.35 27.13 -10.47
C TRP A 38 -7.87 28.55 -10.75
N ASN A 39 -6.61 28.68 -11.15
CA ASN A 39 -5.95 29.94 -11.48
C ASN A 39 -5.94 30.97 -10.33
N ARG A 40 -6.19 30.50 -9.09
CA ARG A 40 -6.08 31.29 -7.86
C ARG A 40 -5.10 30.67 -6.88
N TRP A 41 -5.31 29.39 -6.56
CA TRP A 41 -4.45 28.61 -5.67
C TRP A 41 -4.04 27.26 -6.26
N VAL A 42 -4.70 26.82 -7.33
CA VAL A 42 -4.30 25.66 -8.13
C VAL A 42 -3.87 26.17 -9.51
N SER A 43 -2.69 25.76 -9.92
CA SER A 43 -2.02 26.14 -11.17
C SER A 43 -1.53 24.92 -11.93
N TRP A 44 -0.99 25.16 -13.13
CA TRP A 44 -0.33 24.12 -13.92
C TRP A 44 0.88 23.50 -13.23
N VAL A 45 1.56 24.24 -12.35
CA VAL A 45 2.69 23.72 -11.56
C VAL A 45 2.20 22.64 -10.61
N ASP A 46 1.05 22.85 -9.94
CA ASP A 46 0.48 21.89 -9.00
C ASP A 46 0.07 20.60 -9.70
N LEU A 47 -0.50 20.70 -10.92
CA LEU A 47 -0.78 19.52 -11.74
C LEU A 47 0.50 18.79 -12.14
N GLY A 48 1.54 19.52 -12.56
CA GLY A 48 2.84 18.94 -12.88
C GLY A 48 3.45 18.18 -11.69
N LEU A 49 3.42 18.78 -10.50
CA LEU A 49 3.86 18.14 -9.26
C LEU A 49 3.01 16.92 -8.91
N PHE A 50 1.69 16.99 -9.07
CA PHE A 50 0.78 15.86 -8.85
C PHE A 50 1.15 14.68 -9.74
N PHE A 51 1.27 14.87 -11.05
CA PHE A 51 1.60 13.79 -11.99
C PHE A 51 3.00 13.22 -11.74
N PHE A 52 3.97 14.08 -11.47
CA PHE A 52 5.32 13.65 -11.12
C PHE A 52 5.32 12.78 -9.85
N MET A 53 4.72 13.27 -8.78
CA MET A 53 4.68 12.56 -7.49
C MET A 53 3.87 11.28 -7.56
N TYR A 54 2.72 11.29 -8.24
CA TYR A 54 1.92 10.09 -8.49
C TYR A 54 2.76 9.02 -9.19
N THR A 55 3.45 9.41 -10.27
CA THR A 55 4.27 8.49 -11.07
C THR A 55 5.48 7.98 -10.27
N ALA A 56 6.14 8.85 -9.51
CA ALA A 56 7.27 8.48 -8.67
C ALA A 56 6.86 7.46 -7.59
N CYS A 57 5.76 7.70 -6.88
CA CYS A 57 5.19 6.75 -5.92
C CYS A 57 4.76 5.43 -6.57
N ALA A 58 4.13 5.49 -7.75
CA ALA A 58 3.74 4.30 -8.51
C ALA A 58 4.94 3.44 -8.92
N PHE A 59 6.06 4.06 -9.32
CA PHE A 59 7.32 3.35 -9.54
C PHE A 59 7.95 2.84 -8.25
N GLY A 60 7.84 3.58 -7.15
CA GLY A 60 8.26 3.10 -5.83
C GLY A 60 7.60 1.79 -5.42
N ILE A 61 6.29 1.65 -5.68
CA ILE A 61 5.57 0.38 -5.47
C ILE A 61 5.95 -0.65 -6.53
N THR A 62 5.82 -0.32 -7.82
CA THR A 62 5.95 -1.29 -8.93
C THR A 62 7.37 -1.80 -9.10
N LEU A 63 8.36 -0.91 -9.07
CA LEU A 63 9.77 -1.27 -9.22
C LEU A 63 10.41 -1.56 -7.86
N GLY A 64 10.10 -0.76 -6.84
CA GLY A 64 10.71 -0.87 -5.52
C GLY A 64 10.17 -2.02 -4.70
N PHE A 65 8.92 -1.92 -4.22
CA PHE A 65 8.35 -2.95 -3.33
C PHE A 65 8.08 -4.25 -4.08
N HIS A 66 7.47 -4.18 -5.25
CA HIS A 66 7.03 -5.35 -6.01
C HIS A 66 8.21 -6.10 -6.68
N ARG A 67 8.87 -5.49 -7.67
CA ARG A 67 9.87 -6.20 -8.48
C ARG A 67 11.22 -6.37 -7.78
N MET A 68 11.75 -5.30 -7.17
CA MET A 68 13.07 -5.32 -6.55
C MET A 68 13.05 -6.02 -5.18
N LEU A 69 12.15 -5.61 -4.28
CA LEU A 69 12.13 -6.13 -2.92
C LEU A 69 11.47 -7.51 -2.84
N THR A 70 10.26 -7.68 -3.37
CA THR A 70 9.52 -8.95 -3.25
C THR A 70 10.02 -10.02 -4.20
N HIS A 71 10.03 -9.74 -5.51
CA HIS A 71 10.35 -10.76 -6.52
C HIS A 71 11.85 -10.87 -6.86
N LYS A 72 12.69 -10.00 -6.29
CA LYS A 72 14.15 -9.96 -6.54
C LYS A 72 14.50 -9.97 -8.03
N ALA A 73 13.65 -9.35 -8.87
CA ALA A 73 13.76 -9.37 -10.33
C ALA A 73 15.01 -8.63 -10.85
N PHE A 74 15.58 -7.74 -10.04
CA PHE A 74 16.83 -7.05 -10.32
C PHE A 74 17.49 -6.55 -9.03
N GLN A 75 18.78 -6.25 -9.11
CA GLN A 75 19.54 -5.59 -8.04
C GLN A 75 19.81 -4.13 -8.42
N ALA A 76 19.26 -3.19 -7.65
CA ALA A 76 19.51 -1.77 -7.85
C ALA A 76 20.81 -1.32 -7.15
N GLN A 77 21.46 -0.30 -7.73
CA GLN A 77 22.50 0.44 -7.03
C GLN A 77 21.95 1.05 -5.72
N PRO A 78 22.76 1.20 -4.66
CA PRO A 78 22.26 1.63 -3.35
C PRO A 78 21.45 2.93 -3.37
N TRP A 79 21.87 3.92 -4.16
CA TRP A 79 21.14 5.19 -4.28
C TRP A 79 19.75 5.02 -4.90
N LEU A 80 19.65 4.21 -5.96
CA LEU A 80 18.38 3.95 -6.64
C LEU A 80 17.46 3.10 -5.76
N LYS A 81 18.02 2.12 -5.06
CA LYS A 81 17.30 1.32 -4.04
C LYS A 81 16.66 2.25 -3.00
N SER A 82 17.42 3.21 -2.46
CA SER A 82 16.90 4.18 -1.49
C SER A 82 15.79 5.04 -2.08
N ILE A 83 15.96 5.56 -3.30
CA ILE A 83 14.92 6.36 -3.97
C ILE A 83 13.62 5.55 -4.14
N LEU A 84 13.71 4.32 -4.63
CA LEU A 84 12.55 3.46 -4.84
C LEU A 84 11.84 3.12 -3.52
N LEU A 85 12.59 2.86 -2.44
CA LEU A 85 12.01 2.57 -1.13
C LEU A 85 11.38 3.81 -0.49
N VAL A 86 11.95 5.00 -0.68
CA VAL A 86 11.36 6.27 -0.22
C VAL A 86 10.04 6.52 -0.94
N PHE A 87 10.03 6.50 -2.28
CA PHE A 87 8.80 6.72 -3.03
C PHE A 87 7.75 5.63 -2.80
N GLY A 88 8.16 4.36 -2.61
CA GLY A 88 7.24 3.29 -2.22
C GLY A 88 6.60 3.54 -0.86
N SER A 89 7.37 4.06 0.10
CA SER A 89 6.85 4.44 1.42
C SER A 89 5.89 5.63 1.35
N MET A 90 6.16 6.59 0.46
CA MET A 90 5.27 7.74 0.22
C MET A 90 3.91 7.35 -0.40
N ALA A 91 3.80 6.16 -1.00
CA ALA A 91 2.53 5.64 -1.51
C ALA A 91 1.57 5.17 -0.39
N MET A 92 2.02 5.15 0.87
CA MET A 92 1.21 4.81 2.05
C MET A 92 0.53 3.43 2.01
N GLN A 93 1.16 2.42 1.39
CA GLN A 93 0.63 1.04 1.34
C GLN A 93 1.11 0.16 2.52
N GLY A 94 1.49 0.79 3.63
CA GLY A 94 2.05 0.13 4.81
C GLY A 94 3.56 -0.13 4.71
N PRO A 95 4.16 -0.75 5.75
CA PRO A 95 5.60 -1.03 5.78
C PRO A 95 6.02 -1.99 4.65
N ALA A 96 7.19 -1.76 4.07
CA ALA A 96 7.68 -2.51 2.91
C ALA A 96 7.70 -4.04 3.13
N LEU A 97 8.12 -4.50 4.32
CA LEU A 97 8.12 -5.94 4.67
C LEU A 97 6.71 -6.52 4.79
N HIS A 98 5.76 -5.75 5.35
CA HIS A 98 4.35 -6.15 5.44
C HIS A 98 3.73 -6.25 4.05
N TRP A 99 4.00 -5.27 3.19
CA TRP A 99 3.56 -5.28 1.80
C TRP A 99 4.12 -6.50 1.06
N ALA A 100 5.42 -6.75 1.20
CA ALA A 100 6.08 -7.88 0.55
C ALA A 100 5.53 -9.23 1.03
N ALA A 101 5.35 -9.41 2.35
CA ALA A 101 4.78 -10.64 2.91
C ALA A 101 3.35 -10.88 2.43
N THR A 102 2.51 -9.84 2.42
CA THR A 102 1.14 -9.90 1.89
C THR A 102 1.14 -10.30 0.42
N HIS A 103 2.00 -9.68 -0.39
CA HIS A 103 2.07 -9.94 -1.81
C HIS A 103 2.60 -11.34 -2.13
N THR A 104 3.61 -11.82 -1.40
CA THR A 104 4.08 -13.20 -1.52
C THR A 104 2.98 -14.20 -1.13
N GLN A 105 2.22 -13.92 -0.06
CA GLN A 105 1.09 -14.77 0.34
C GLN A 105 0.00 -14.81 -0.73
N HIS A 106 -0.35 -13.65 -1.31
CA HIS A 106 -1.28 -13.59 -2.44
C HIS A 106 -0.81 -14.47 -3.60
N HIS A 107 0.46 -14.37 -4.02
CA HIS A 107 0.97 -15.22 -5.09
C HIS A 107 0.99 -16.71 -4.75
N ALA A 108 1.27 -17.07 -3.50
CA ALA A 108 1.30 -18.46 -3.05
C ALA A 108 -0.09 -19.11 -3.02
N ASN A 109 -1.12 -18.30 -2.73
CA ASN A 109 -2.50 -18.76 -2.52
C ASN A 109 -3.49 -18.13 -3.52
N SER A 110 -3.01 -17.68 -4.68
CA SER A 110 -3.86 -16.91 -5.62
C SER A 110 -5.07 -17.73 -6.03
N ASP A 111 -6.22 -17.06 -6.11
CA ASP A 111 -7.51 -17.69 -6.42
C ASP A 111 -7.94 -18.79 -5.44
N ASP A 112 -7.42 -18.75 -4.21
CA ASP A 112 -7.84 -19.57 -3.06
C ASP A 112 -8.46 -18.67 -1.95
N GLU A 113 -9.07 -19.28 -0.95
CA GLU A 113 -9.59 -18.63 0.25
C GLU A 113 -8.46 -18.07 1.13
N ASP A 114 -7.25 -18.66 1.07
CA ASP A 114 -6.08 -18.21 1.82
C ASP A 114 -5.36 -16.99 1.20
N ASP A 115 -5.83 -16.48 0.06
CA ASP A 115 -5.41 -15.19 -0.52
C ASP A 115 -6.00 -14.03 0.30
N PRO A 116 -5.15 -13.13 0.86
CA PRO A 116 -5.60 -11.98 1.66
C PRO A 116 -6.68 -11.14 0.97
N HIS A 117 -6.61 -11.01 -0.35
CA HIS A 117 -7.53 -10.24 -1.17
C HIS A 117 -8.18 -11.08 -2.27
N THR A 118 -8.57 -12.31 -1.91
CA THR A 118 -9.22 -13.25 -2.81
C THR A 118 -10.42 -12.65 -3.56
N PRO A 119 -10.49 -12.80 -4.90
CA PRO A 119 -11.64 -12.36 -5.69
C PRO A 119 -12.87 -13.24 -5.46
N LEU A 120 -12.71 -14.46 -4.91
CA LEU A 120 -13.80 -15.41 -4.66
C LEU A 120 -14.83 -14.86 -3.68
N LYS A 121 -14.39 -14.03 -2.73
CA LYS A 121 -15.27 -13.46 -1.71
C LYS A 121 -16.17 -12.35 -2.27
N SER A 122 -15.61 -11.41 -3.03
CA SER A 122 -16.32 -10.39 -3.81
C SER A 122 -15.33 -9.41 -4.44
N LEU A 123 -15.76 -8.71 -5.50
CA LEU A 123 -15.02 -7.58 -6.07
C LEU A 123 -14.71 -6.48 -5.03
N TRP A 124 -15.65 -6.21 -4.12
CA TRP A 124 -15.44 -5.23 -3.05
C TRP A 124 -14.32 -5.66 -2.10
N HIS A 125 -14.32 -6.93 -1.68
CA HIS A 125 -13.27 -7.48 -0.80
C HIS A 125 -11.90 -7.39 -1.46
N ALA A 126 -11.78 -7.89 -2.70
CA ALA A 126 -10.51 -7.88 -3.43
C ALA A 126 -9.97 -6.46 -3.68
N HIS A 127 -10.86 -5.47 -3.88
CA HIS A 127 -10.42 -4.10 -4.16
C HIS A 127 -10.03 -3.31 -2.91
N VAL A 128 -10.92 -3.22 -1.90
CA VAL A 128 -10.73 -2.36 -0.71
C VAL A 128 -11.08 -3.09 0.59
N GLY A 129 -12.08 -3.98 0.57
CA GLY A 129 -12.63 -4.59 1.77
C GLY A 129 -11.61 -5.40 2.58
N TRP A 130 -10.60 -5.97 1.94
CA TRP A 130 -9.55 -6.73 2.62
C TRP A 130 -8.69 -5.88 3.57
N ILE A 131 -8.41 -4.62 3.20
CA ILE A 131 -7.62 -3.66 3.99
C ILE A 131 -8.35 -3.26 5.28
N LEU A 132 -9.69 -3.29 5.25
CA LEU A 132 -10.55 -2.93 6.38
C LEU A 132 -10.72 -4.06 7.40
N ASN A 133 -10.09 -5.21 7.18
CA ASN A 133 -10.05 -6.32 8.12
C ASN A 133 -8.69 -6.36 8.81
N ASP A 134 -8.58 -7.03 9.96
CA ASP A 134 -7.31 -7.19 10.69
C ASP A 134 -6.39 -8.24 10.06
N PHE A 135 -6.12 -8.08 8.78
CA PHE A 135 -5.17 -8.94 8.10
C PHE A 135 -3.74 -8.53 8.49
N LYS A 136 -2.98 -9.50 9.00
CA LYS A 136 -1.54 -9.38 9.22
C LYS A 136 -0.86 -10.61 8.61
N PRO A 137 0.01 -10.43 7.60
CA PRO A 137 0.75 -11.55 7.04
C PRO A 137 1.77 -12.06 8.04
N ASP A 138 2.06 -13.36 7.97
CA ASP A 138 3.22 -13.93 8.66
C ASP A 138 4.51 -13.51 7.92
N ILE A 139 5.21 -12.52 8.46
CA ILE A 139 6.43 -11.96 7.87
C ILE A 139 7.54 -13.02 7.83
N GLN A 140 7.69 -13.84 8.87
CA GLN A 140 8.72 -14.88 8.89
C GLN A 140 8.48 -15.90 7.77
N LYS A 141 7.22 -16.33 7.59
CA LYS A 141 6.85 -17.29 6.54
C LYS A 141 6.98 -16.72 5.14
N TYR A 142 6.48 -15.52 4.88
CA TYR A 142 6.31 -15.00 3.51
C TYR A 142 7.34 -13.93 3.09
N ALA A 143 8.10 -13.36 4.03
CA ALA A 143 9.16 -12.39 3.78
C ALA A 143 10.45 -12.68 4.58
N GLY A 144 10.59 -13.86 5.19
CA GLY A 144 11.76 -14.21 6.00
C GLY A 144 13.09 -14.15 5.24
N ALA A 145 13.08 -14.37 3.92
CA ALA A 145 14.25 -14.22 3.06
C ALA A 145 14.69 -12.75 2.81
N MET A 146 14.04 -11.79 3.46
CA MET A 146 14.32 -10.34 3.42
C MET A 146 14.75 -9.80 4.79
N LEU A 147 14.61 -10.60 5.86
CA LEU A 147 15.11 -10.30 7.21
C LEU A 147 16.59 -10.68 7.32
#